data_AF-A0ABD2I884-F1
#
_entry.id   AF-A0ABD2I884-F1
#
_cell.length_a   1.000
_cell.length_b   1.000
_cell.length_c   1.000
_cell.angle_alpha   90.00
_cell.angle_beta   90.00
_cell.angle_gamma   90.00
#
_symmetry.space_group_name_H-M   'P 1'
#
loop_
_entity.id
_entity.type
_entity.pdbx_description
1 polymer ?
#
loop_
_entity_poly.entity_id
_entity_poly.type
_entity_poly.pdbx_seq_one_letter_code
_entity_poly.pdbx_strand_id
1 'polypeptide(L)'
;MLQFGVSQLSIVIMLTLMMLSFADCMKIKVKYDSKKFPVVVDEKDTVATLKTKIREIKQIGNIPIQKQILFNEITGSVFGDKKTMDEYGIGEGDTIYLEVVSDIYFFPIDVSYGSRQTIVWVKCTDTVKDLKKKIANFDKLGNIPIQKQTLTKKITWNSWIDLTDDEKTINKYGIGEGQNVLVSWDEFEFFVEYKEKMYPIKVNAMTTLKEVKEKMAEITGIPTEKQTLSHYKYGQWNDNGRVIDFVKEDMPFLIMSDGSGITVQWQNHFWEFFVVNVNGTDTVATVKQKIRAINKGRHNSELSGVIKLSKCDFNCEFAKALADEKTMDEYGIGEGITIYMTIESSTIMLCVGKKAHHRPHLLLLPMCLIFIFTWNTVAVVKPFG
;
A
#
# COMPACT_ATOMS: atom_id res chain seq x y z
N MET A 1 59.61 -41.91 40.58
CA MET A 1 59.59 -40.56 39.97
C MET A 1 58.71 -40.61 38.73
N LEU A 2 57.42 -40.23 38.78
CA LEU A 2 56.56 -39.93 37.61
C LEU A 2 55.09 -39.66 38.03
N GLN A 3 54.86 -38.92 39.11
CA GLN A 3 53.47 -38.61 39.55
C GLN A 3 53.22 -37.14 39.89
N PHE A 4 54.18 -36.26 39.63
CA PHE A 4 54.06 -34.80 39.87
C PHE A 4 53.92 -33.95 38.59
N GLY A 5 53.84 -34.55 37.40
CA GLY A 5 53.88 -33.82 36.12
C GLY A 5 52.52 -33.45 35.50
N VAL A 6 51.42 -34.07 35.91
CA VAL A 6 50.13 -33.95 35.18
C VAL A 6 49.27 -32.80 35.72
N SER A 7 49.38 -32.45 37.01
CA SER A 7 48.59 -31.37 37.62
C SER A 7 49.10 -29.98 37.23
N GLN A 8 50.41 -29.77 37.20
CA GLN A 8 51.03 -28.52 36.77
C GLN A 8 50.74 -28.24 35.29
N LEU A 9 50.83 -29.24 34.42
CA LEU A 9 50.54 -29.07 32.99
C LEU A 9 49.06 -28.77 32.73
N SER A 10 48.13 -29.39 33.47
CA SER A 10 46.69 -29.14 33.35
C SER A 10 46.29 -27.75 33.85
N ILE A 11 46.92 -27.28 34.93
CA ILE A 11 46.74 -25.91 35.46
C ILE A 11 47.33 -24.89 34.50
N VAL A 12 48.51 -25.16 33.94
CA VAL A 12 49.12 -24.29 32.93
C VAL A 12 48.25 -24.22 31.69
N ILE A 13 47.74 -25.34 31.15
CA ILE A 13 46.83 -25.36 29.98
C ILE A 13 45.51 -24.64 30.27
N MET A 14 44.91 -24.82 31.45
CA MET A 14 43.72 -24.05 31.86
C MET A 14 44.02 -22.56 31.96
N LEU A 15 45.15 -22.17 32.55
CA LEU A 15 45.58 -20.77 32.63
C LEU A 15 45.91 -20.21 31.25
N THR A 16 46.56 -20.94 30.34
CA THR A 16 46.79 -20.48 28.97
C THR A 16 45.50 -20.38 28.18
N LEU A 17 44.56 -21.33 28.28
CA LEU A 17 43.25 -21.25 27.64
C LEU A 17 42.41 -20.09 28.19
N MET A 18 42.49 -19.84 29.49
CA MET A 18 41.84 -18.70 30.13
C MET A 18 42.50 -17.39 29.70
N MET A 19 43.83 -17.31 29.62
CA MET A 19 44.57 -16.15 29.10
C MET A 19 44.34 -15.92 27.60
N LEU A 20 44.14 -17.00 26.81
CA LEU A 20 43.76 -16.94 25.39
C LEU A 20 42.32 -16.42 25.21
N SER A 21 41.40 -16.71 26.14
CA SER A 21 40.03 -16.15 26.09
C SER A 21 39.95 -14.65 26.43
N PHE A 22 40.97 -14.10 27.09
CA PHE A 22 41.09 -12.67 27.39
C PHE A 22 41.83 -11.88 26.30
N ALA A 23 42.45 -12.55 25.32
CA ALA A 23 43.34 -11.91 24.34
C ALA A 23 42.59 -11.08 23.27
N ASP A 24 41.31 -11.36 23.01
CA ASP A 24 40.51 -10.68 21.98
C ASP A 24 39.45 -9.71 22.57
N CYS A 25 39.53 -9.45 23.87
CA CYS A 25 38.62 -8.52 24.55
C CYS A 25 39.20 -7.11 24.55
N MET A 26 38.48 -6.16 23.96
CA MET A 26 38.81 -4.74 23.98
C MET A 26 37.94 -3.93 24.96
N LYS A 27 38.48 -2.84 25.50
CA LYS A 27 37.79 -1.89 26.37
C LYS A 27 37.39 -0.65 25.58
N ILE A 28 36.09 -0.48 25.39
CA ILE A 28 35.50 0.73 24.83
C ILE A 28 34.91 1.60 25.94
N LYS A 29 34.51 2.82 25.59
CA LYS A 29 33.82 3.76 26.48
C LYS A 29 32.41 4.03 25.94
N VAL A 30 31.40 3.91 26.79
CA VAL A 30 30.04 4.33 26.48
C VAL A 30 29.79 5.68 27.17
N LYS A 31 29.48 6.72 26.41
CA LYS A 31 29.14 8.05 26.95
C LYS A 31 27.62 8.15 27.15
N TYR A 32 27.20 8.45 28.37
CA TYR A 32 25.81 8.68 28.77
C TYR A 32 25.75 9.81 29.80
N ASP A 33 24.85 10.78 29.59
CA ASP A 33 24.64 11.96 30.45
C ASP A 33 25.95 12.63 30.90
N SER A 34 26.80 12.97 29.91
CA SER A 34 28.13 13.57 30.07
C SER A 34 29.20 12.71 30.76
N LYS A 35 28.87 11.49 31.23
CA LYS A 35 29.81 10.54 31.86
C LYS A 35 30.23 9.45 30.88
N LYS A 36 31.43 8.91 31.04
CA LYS A 36 31.96 7.78 30.26
C LYS A 36 32.09 6.54 31.13
N PHE A 37 31.59 5.42 30.64
CA PHE A 37 31.60 4.13 31.34
C PHE A 37 32.41 3.11 30.53
N PRO A 38 33.41 2.43 31.13
CA PRO A 38 34.17 1.41 30.42
C PRO A 38 33.33 0.14 30.24
N VAL A 39 33.38 -0.45 29.04
CA VAL A 39 32.70 -1.70 28.70
C VAL A 39 33.68 -2.62 27.98
N VAL A 40 33.74 -3.89 28.40
CA VAL A 40 34.58 -4.91 27.76
C VAL A 40 33.76 -5.60 26.67
N VAL A 41 34.24 -5.56 25.44
CA VAL A 41 33.61 -6.14 24.24
C VAL A 41 34.61 -6.97 23.45
N ASP A 42 34.11 -7.93 22.67
CA ASP A 42 34.87 -8.62 21.62
C ASP A 42 34.65 -7.89 20.29
N GLU A 43 35.61 -7.92 19.37
CA GLU A 43 35.47 -7.37 18.01
C GLU A 43 34.25 -7.96 17.26
N LYS A 44 33.90 -9.22 17.58
CA LYS A 44 32.75 -9.95 17.03
C LYS A 44 31.44 -9.69 17.77
N ASP A 45 31.46 -8.96 18.88
CA ASP A 45 30.22 -8.59 19.56
C ASP A 45 29.34 -7.74 18.65
N THR A 46 28.06 -8.09 18.58
CA THR A 46 27.07 -7.28 17.88
C THR A 46 26.67 -6.07 18.74
N VAL A 47 26.10 -5.05 18.08
CA VAL A 47 25.48 -3.91 18.77
C VAL A 47 24.37 -4.37 19.75
N ALA A 48 23.62 -5.43 19.43
CA ALA A 48 22.65 -6.01 20.36
C ALA A 48 23.31 -6.57 21.63
N THR A 49 24.46 -7.23 21.50
CA THR A 49 25.26 -7.74 22.64
C THR A 49 25.75 -6.58 23.49
N LEU A 50 26.29 -5.52 22.87
CA LEU A 50 26.73 -4.32 23.58
C LEU A 50 25.59 -3.66 24.37
N LYS A 51 24.39 -3.53 23.80
CA LYS A 51 23.22 -2.99 24.52
C LYS A 51 22.86 -3.80 25.78
N THR A 52 23.03 -5.12 25.70
CA THR A 52 22.84 -6.00 26.85
C THR A 52 23.89 -5.74 27.93
N LYS A 53 25.17 -5.62 27.55
CA LYS A 53 26.27 -5.26 28.47
C LYS A 53 26.06 -3.89 29.12
N ILE A 54 25.57 -2.90 28.36
CA ILE A 54 25.26 -1.55 28.88
C ILE A 54 24.18 -1.62 29.96
N ARG A 55 23.15 -2.46 29.78
CA ARG A 55 22.08 -2.63 30.77
C ARG A 55 22.58 -3.15 32.12
N GLU A 56 23.70 -3.88 32.14
CA GLU A 56 24.30 -4.43 33.34
C GLU A 56 25.13 -3.39 34.13
N ILE A 57 25.39 -2.21 33.53
CA ILE A 57 26.13 -1.11 34.18
C ILE A 57 25.22 -0.44 35.21
N LYS A 58 25.42 -0.80 36.48
CA LYS A 58 24.61 -0.31 37.61
C LYS A 58 24.51 1.22 37.69
N GLN A 59 25.56 1.94 37.28
CA GLN A 59 25.61 3.41 37.34
C GLN A 59 24.74 4.09 36.28
N ILE A 60 24.46 3.43 35.15
CA ILE A 60 23.61 3.93 34.07
C ILE A 60 22.12 3.69 34.39
N GLY A 61 21.83 2.72 35.26
CA GLY A 61 20.48 2.28 35.59
C GLY A 61 19.98 1.19 34.63
N ASN A 62 18.84 0.57 34.96
CA ASN A 62 18.29 -0.57 34.20
C ASN A 62 17.54 -0.10 32.94
N ILE A 63 18.26 0.53 32.01
CA ILE A 63 17.68 1.04 30.75
C ILE A 63 17.31 -0.14 29.85
N PRO A 64 16.02 -0.30 29.47
CA PRO A 64 15.60 -1.35 28.54
C PRO A 64 16.37 -1.28 27.22
N ILE A 65 16.76 -2.44 26.68
CA ILE A 65 17.57 -2.56 25.45
C ILE A 65 16.94 -1.79 24.28
N GLN A 66 15.61 -1.84 24.14
CA GLN A 66 14.89 -1.12 23.08
C GLN A 66 14.93 0.41 23.18
N LYS A 67 15.28 0.96 24.34
CA LYS A 67 15.42 2.41 24.55
C LYS A 67 16.84 2.91 24.31
N GLN A 68 17.80 1.99 24.09
CA GLN A 68 19.19 2.36 23.89
C GLN A 68 19.43 2.64 22.39
N ILE A 69 19.72 3.90 22.06
CA ILE A 69 20.25 4.30 20.75
C ILE A 69 21.75 4.46 20.90
N LEU A 70 22.51 3.67 20.15
CA LEU A 70 23.97 3.76 20.10
C LEU A 70 24.37 4.42 18.79
N PHE A 71 25.24 5.42 18.86
CA PHE A 71 25.69 6.14 17.67
C PHE A 71 27.13 6.64 17.82
N ASN A 72 27.73 6.98 16.69
CA ASN A 72 29.01 7.66 16.62
C ASN A 72 28.77 9.18 16.57
N GLU A 73 29.28 9.94 17.54
CA GLU A 73 29.08 11.40 17.60
C GLU A 73 29.70 12.14 16.41
N ILE A 74 30.85 11.68 15.89
CA ILE A 74 31.58 12.37 14.81
C ILE A 74 30.82 12.26 13.49
N THR A 75 30.25 11.08 13.20
CA THR A 75 29.53 10.84 11.94
C THR A 75 28.01 11.01 12.08
N GLY A 76 27.49 11.12 13.30
CA GLY A 76 26.05 11.09 13.59
C GLY A 76 25.37 9.75 13.25
N SER A 77 26.13 8.72 12.90
CA SER A 77 25.58 7.45 12.41
C SER A 77 25.09 6.59 13.56
N VAL A 78 23.83 6.19 13.49
CA VAL A 78 23.22 5.23 14.43
C VAL A 78 23.66 3.81 14.08
N PHE A 79 24.09 3.07 15.09
CA PHE A 79 24.49 1.68 14.95
C PHE A 79 23.26 0.76 14.91
N GLY A 80 23.24 -0.16 13.95
CA GLY A 80 22.21 -1.17 13.77
C GLY A 80 22.55 -2.45 14.52
N ASP A 81 21.55 -3.07 15.14
CA ASP A 81 21.69 -4.16 16.11
C ASP A 81 22.45 -5.40 15.61
N LYS A 82 22.46 -5.66 14.29
CA LYS A 82 23.02 -6.88 13.69
C LYS A 82 24.50 -6.83 13.39
N LYS A 83 25.06 -5.62 13.23
CA LYS A 83 26.46 -5.46 12.85
C LYS A 83 27.39 -5.60 14.06
N THR A 84 28.61 -6.08 13.82
CA THR A 84 29.64 -6.24 14.86
C THR A 84 30.39 -4.94 15.14
N MET A 85 31.19 -4.92 16.21
CA MET A 85 32.09 -3.80 16.50
C MET A 85 33.10 -3.61 15.36
N ASP A 86 33.70 -4.69 14.86
CA ASP A 86 34.65 -4.68 13.74
C ASP A 86 34.02 -4.16 12.43
N GLU A 87 32.79 -4.54 12.11
CA GLU A 87 32.07 -4.03 10.93
C GLU A 87 31.78 -2.52 10.99
N TYR A 88 31.82 -1.94 12.19
CA TYR A 88 31.73 -0.49 12.41
C TYR A 88 33.10 0.18 12.60
N GLY A 89 34.20 -0.59 12.57
CA GLY A 89 35.55 -0.11 12.84
C GLY A 89 35.74 0.41 14.25
N ILE A 90 34.99 -0.12 15.23
CA ILE A 90 35.09 0.26 16.64
C ILE A 90 36.23 -0.54 17.27
N GLY A 91 37.22 0.15 17.82
CA GLY A 91 38.43 -0.46 18.43
C GLY A 91 38.64 -0.10 19.91
N GLU A 92 39.77 -0.58 20.45
CA GLU A 92 40.21 -0.31 21.82
C GLU A 92 40.22 1.20 22.12
N GLY A 93 39.55 1.59 23.20
CA GLY A 93 39.54 2.96 23.72
C GLY A 93 38.53 3.90 23.07
N ASP A 94 37.81 3.47 22.03
CA ASP A 94 36.80 4.26 21.32
C ASP A 94 35.62 4.67 22.23
N THR A 95 34.95 5.76 21.85
CA THR A 95 33.77 6.25 22.57
C THR A 95 32.51 6.10 21.72
N ILE A 96 31.57 5.29 22.20
CA ILE A 96 30.21 5.15 21.66
C ILE A 96 29.25 6.00 22.48
N TYR A 97 28.29 6.65 21.83
CA TYR A 97 27.33 7.50 22.49
C TYR A 97 26.02 6.77 22.70
N LEU A 98 25.52 6.79 23.94
CA LEU A 98 24.22 6.25 24.32
C LEU A 98 23.23 7.40 24.49
N GLU A 99 22.20 7.41 23.66
CA GLU A 99 21.00 8.21 23.86
C GLU A 99 19.84 7.29 24.27
N VAL A 100 19.06 7.75 25.25
CA VAL A 100 17.93 6.99 25.78
C VAL A 100 16.67 7.58 25.20
N VAL A 101 15.93 6.78 24.43
CA VAL A 101 14.59 7.13 24.01
C VAL A 101 13.75 7.28 25.28
N SER A 102 13.40 8.52 25.61
CA SER A 102 12.60 8.78 26.82
C SER A 102 11.27 8.02 26.75
N ASP A 103 10.76 7.60 27.91
CA ASP A 103 9.40 7.04 28.05
C ASP A 103 8.28 8.00 27.61
N ILE A 104 8.65 9.24 27.28
CA ILE A 104 7.82 10.38 26.92
C ILE A 104 7.81 10.59 25.40
N TYR A 105 8.60 9.84 24.60
CA TYR A 105 8.51 9.93 23.14
C TYR A 105 7.23 9.25 22.65
N PHE A 106 6.12 9.94 22.87
CA PHE A 106 4.88 9.70 22.18
C PHE A 106 4.97 10.41 20.84
N PHE A 107 4.60 9.71 19.78
CA PHE A 107 4.36 10.34 18.49
C PHE A 107 2.88 10.23 18.14
N PRO A 108 2.34 11.22 17.41
CA PRO A 108 0.97 11.16 16.94
C PRO A 108 0.85 10.16 15.78
N ILE A 109 -0.23 9.38 15.79
CA ILE A 109 -0.72 8.63 14.64
C ILE A 109 -2.16 9.04 14.33
N ASP A 110 -2.54 8.94 13.07
CA ASP A 110 -3.91 9.19 12.63
C ASP A 110 -4.71 7.89 12.79
N VAL A 111 -5.78 7.94 13.58
CA VAL A 111 -6.74 6.84 13.71
C VAL A 111 -8.06 7.24 13.08
N SER A 112 -8.55 6.41 12.17
CA SER A 112 -9.81 6.64 11.45
C SER A 112 -10.82 5.52 11.67
N TYR A 113 -12.11 5.90 11.73
CA TYR A 113 -13.26 5.00 11.72
C TYR A 113 -14.35 5.59 10.83
N GLY A 114 -14.61 4.98 9.66
CA GLY A 114 -15.52 5.54 8.67
C GLY A 114 -15.12 6.98 8.31
N SER A 115 -16.02 7.94 8.51
CA SER A 115 -15.78 9.38 8.32
C SER A 115 -15.13 10.09 9.51
N ARG A 116 -14.99 9.42 10.67
CA ARG A 116 -14.42 9.99 11.89
C ARG A 116 -12.91 9.79 11.90
N GLN A 117 -12.18 10.81 12.36
CA GLN A 117 -10.73 10.76 12.50
C GLN A 117 -10.30 11.40 13.82
N THR A 118 -9.24 10.87 14.42
CA THR A 118 -8.62 11.44 15.62
C THR A 118 -7.14 11.12 15.64
N ILE A 119 -6.37 11.92 16.38
CA ILE A 119 -4.96 11.67 16.62
C ILE A 119 -4.82 10.88 17.92
N VAL A 120 -4.03 9.82 17.90
CA VAL A 120 -3.69 9.01 19.08
C VAL A 120 -2.19 9.08 19.33
N TRP A 121 -1.81 9.37 20.57
CA TRP A 121 -0.41 9.44 21.00
C TRP A 121 0.09 8.06 21.43
N VAL A 122 1.08 7.54 20.70
CA VAL A 122 1.59 6.17 20.87
C VAL A 122 3.08 6.13 21.11
N LYS A 123 3.56 5.08 21.77
CA LYS A 123 4.97 4.78 21.95
C LYS A 123 5.41 3.75 20.91
N CYS A 124 6.67 3.78 20.49
CA CYS A 124 7.22 2.78 19.57
C CYS A 124 7.09 1.34 20.11
N THR A 125 7.04 1.20 21.44
CA THR A 125 6.94 -0.07 22.16
C THR A 125 5.52 -0.51 22.45
N ASP A 126 4.51 0.33 22.16
CA ASP A 126 3.11 -0.07 22.36
C ASP A 126 2.82 -1.33 21.53
N THR A 127 2.16 -2.29 22.16
CA THR A 127 1.62 -3.46 21.47
C THR A 127 0.35 -3.09 20.70
N VAL A 128 -0.08 -3.94 19.77
CA VAL A 128 -1.39 -3.78 19.12
C VAL A 128 -2.51 -3.74 20.15
N LYS A 129 -2.42 -4.55 21.22
CA LYS A 129 -3.36 -4.53 22.34
C LYS A 129 -3.36 -3.21 23.12
N ASP A 130 -2.19 -2.58 23.31
CA ASP A 130 -2.10 -1.26 23.93
C ASP A 130 -2.72 -0.18 23.05
N LEU A 131 -2.50 -0.25 21.73
CA LEU A 131 -3.15 0.64 20.78
C LEU A 131 -4.68 0.49 20.80
N LYS A 132 -5.21 -0.74 20.83
CA LYS A 132 -6.66 -0.99 20.96
C LYS A 132 -7.25 -0.39 22.23
N LYS A 133 -6.57 -0.54 23.37
CA LYS A 133 -6.96 0.09 24.65
C LYS A 133 -6.99 1.61 24.54
N LYS A 134 -5.97 2.21 23.92
CA LYS A 134 -5.93 3.66 23.71
C LYS A 134 -7.10 4.12 22.86
N ILE A 135 -7.36 3.44 21.73
CA ILE A 135 -8.47 3.74 20.81
C ILE A 135 -9.83 3.61 21.51
N ALA A 136 -10.02 2.58 22.34
CA ALA A 136 -11.27 2.34 23.06
C ALA A 136 -11.69 3.51 23.96
N ASN A 137 -10.71 4.29 24.44
CA ASN A 137 -10.93 5.41 25.34
C ASN A 137 -11.23 6.74 24.61
N PHE A 138 -11.28 6.76 23.27
CA PHE A 138 -11.61 7.97 22.52
C PHE A 138 -13.11 8.05 22.20
N ASP A 139 -13.83 8.90 22.92
CA ASP A 139 -15.26 9.19 22.69
C ASP A 139 -15.54 9.62 21.24
N LYS A 140 -14.61 10.33 20.61
CA LYS A 140 -14.71 10.77 19.20
C LYS A 140 -14.89 9.61 18.22
N LEU A 141 -14.47 8.40 18.56
CA LEU A 141 -14.62 7.20 17.73
C LEU A 141 -15.83 6.34 18.13
N GLY A 142 -16.57 6.70 19.19
CA GLY A 142 -17.79 6.02 19.61
C GLY A 142 -17.60 4.90 20.64
N ASN A 143 -16.52 4.92 21.43
CA ASN A 143 -16.28 3.99 22.55
C ASN A 143 -16.33 2.51 22.15
N ILE A 144 -15.50 2.20 21.17
CA ILE A 144 -15.42 0.88 20.53
C ILE A 144 -14.85 -0.16 21.50
N PRO A 145 -15.57 -1.25 21.84
CA PRO A 145 -15.05 -2.30 22.69
C PRO A 145 -13.77 -2.92 22.12
N ILE A 146 -12.71 -3.01 22.93
CA ILE A 146 -11.39 -3.54 22.54
C ILE A 146 -11.49 -4.85 21.76
N GLN A 147 -12.34 -5.78 22.21
CA GLN A 147 -12.48 -7.11 21.61
C GLN A 147 -13.14 -7.09 20.22
N LYS A 148 -13.87 -6.03 19.89
CA LYS A 148 -14.48 -5.84 18.57
C LYS A 148 -13.58 -5.08 17.60
N GLN A 149 -12.48 -4.49 18.08
CA GLN A 149 -11.59 -3.70 17.25
C GLN A 149 -10.73 -4.60 16.35
N THR A 150 -10.87 -4.39 15.05
CA THR A 150 -9.90 -4.82 14.04
C THR A 150 -9.10 -3.60 13.61
N LEU A 151 -7.79 -3.64 13.82
CA LEU A 151 -6.88 -2.55 13.45
C LEU A 151 -6.12 -2.90 12.17
N THR A 152 -6.01 -1.92 11.29
CA THR A 152 -5.34 -2.09 10.00
C THR A 152 -4.53 -0.88 9.66
N LYS A 153 -3.32 -1.08 9.14
CA LYS A 153 -2.45 0.00 8.69
C LYS A 153 -2.47 0.07 7.17
N LYS A 154 -2.58 1.29 6.63
CA LYS A 154 -2.38 1.54 5.20
C LYS A 154 -0.88 1.51 4.87
N ILE A 155 -0.49 0.76 3.84
CA ILE A 155 0.91 0.74 3.35
C ILE A 155 1.02 1.56 2.07
N THR A 156 0.11 1.35 1.11
CA THR A 156 0.02 2.09 -0.16
C THR A 156 -1.43 2.45 -0.47
N TRP A 157 -1.70 3.11 -1.61
CA TRP A 157 -3.05 3.53 -1.99
C TRP A 157 -4.07 2.38 -2.05
N ASN A 158 -3.63 1.16 -2.35
CA ASN A 158 -4.41 -0.08 -2.48
C ASN A 158 -3.88 -1.26 -1.63
N SER A 159 -3.10 -0.99 -0.58
CA SER A 159 -2.53 -2.06 0.25
C SER A 159 -2.67 -1.77 1.73
N TRP A 160 -3.14 -2.79 2.44
CA TRP A 160 -3.44 -2.76 3.85
C TRP A 160 -2.79 -3.97 4.55
N ILE A 161 -2.36 -3.76 5.79
CA ILE A 161 -1.88 -4.85 6.66
C ILE A 161 -2.69 -4.89 7.94
N ASP A 162 -3.22 -6.07 8.24
CA ASP A 162 -3.94 -6.32 9.48
C ASP A 162 -2.96 -6.43 10.65
N LEU A 163 -3.29 -5.73 11.73
CA LEU A 163 -2.56 -5.80 12.98
C LEU A 163 -3.15 -6.96 13.80
N THR A 164 -2.86 -8.19 13.37
CA THR A 164 -3.47 -9.42 13.93
C THR A 164 -2.80 -9.94 15.20
N ASP A 165 -1.53 -9.60 15.42
CA ASP A 165 -0.76 -10.05 16.59
C ASP A 165 -0.84 -9.00 17.69
N ASP A 166 -1.70 -9.26 18.68
CA ASP A 166 -1.98 -8.36 19.81
C ASP A 166 -0.74 -8.05 20.66
N GLU A 167 0.25 -8.95 20.70
CA GLU A 167 1.47 -8.81 21.51
C GLU A 167 2.64 -8.22 20.71
N LYS A 168 2.50 -8.14 19.37
CA LYS A 168 3.49 -7.50 18.51
C LYS A 168 3.42 -5.97 18.66
N THR A 169 4.59 -5.35 18.73
CA THR A 169 4.69 -3.90 18.85
C THR A 169 4.33 -3.20 17.54
N ILE A 170 3.73 -2.02 17.63
CA ILE A 170 3.33 -1.22 16.46
C ILE A 170 4.51 -0.84 15.56
N ASN A 171 5.72 -0.66 16.14
CA ASN A 171 6.94 -0.41 15.36
C ASN A 171 7.35 -1.63 14.51
N LYS A 172 7.08 -2.86 14.95
CA LYS A 172 7.32 -4.06 14.12
C LYS A 172 6.35 -4.16 12.92
N TYR A 173 5.28 -3.37 12.91
CA TYR A 173 4.40 -3.15 11.75
C TYR A 173 4.79 -1.88 10.95
N GLY A 174 5.90 -1.22 11.32
CA GLY A 174 6.37 0.03 10.73
C GLY A 174 5.41 1.19 10.95
N ILE A 175 4.66 1.19 12.05
CA ILE A 175 3.81 2.32 12.45
C ILE A 175 4.69 3.33 13.19
N GLY A 176 4.85 4.51 12.58
CA GLY A 176 5.59 5.65 13.09
C GLY A 176 4.74 6.92 13.03
N GLU A 177 5.38 8.07 13.22
CA GLU A 177 4.71 9.37 13.24
C GLU A 177 3.90 9.64 11.95
N GLY A 178 2.67 10.15 12.12
CA GLY A 178 1.75 10.49 11.02
C GLY A 178 1.21 9.28 10.24
N GLN A 179 1.45 8.05 10.71
CA GLN A 179 0.88 6.87 10.06
C GLN A 179 -0.63 6.77 10.28
N ASN A 180 -1.31 6.26 9.26
CA ASN A 180 -2.77 6.10 9.25
C ASN A 180 -3.15 4.67 9.63
N VAL A 181 -3.79 4.54 10.80
CA VAL A 181 -4.40 3.30 11.30
C VAL A 181 -5.93 3.43 11.18
N LEU A 182 -6.55 2.42 10.59
CA LEU A 182 -7.98 2.26 10.54
C LEU A 182 -8.40 1.33 11.69
N VAL A 183 -9.44 1.71 12.41
CA VAL A 183 -10.18 0.80 13.29
C VAL A 183 -11.51 0.47 12.64
N SER A 184 -11.93 -0.79 12.73
CA SER A 184 -13.27 -1.25 12.35
C SER A 184 -13.82 -2.18 13.43
N TRP A 185 -15.13 -2.20 13.62
CA TRP A 185 -15.75 -2.96 14.72
C TRP A 185 -17.23 -3.28 14.53
N ASP A 186 -17.92 -2.54 13.65
CA ASP A 186 -19.30 -2.81 13.29
C ASP A 186 -19.40 -3.31 11.84
N GLU A 187 -20.38 -4.18 11.64
CA GLU A 187 -20.92 -4.42 10.32
C GLU A 187 -21.80 -3.23 9.92
N PHE A 188 -21.67 -2.80 8.67
CA PHE A 188 -22.55 -1.84 8.04
C PHE A 188 -23.14 -2.44 6.76
N GLU A 189 -24.22 -1.82 6.27
CA GLU A 189 -24.77 -2.15 4.96
C GLU A 189 -23.89 -1.54 3.88
N PHE A 190 -23.29 -2.39 3.08
CA PHE A 190 -22.64 -2.03 1.83
C PHE A 190 -23.54 -2.45 0.68
N PHE A 191 -23.57 -1.67 -0.39
CA PHE A 191 -24.46 -1.95 -1.51
C PHE A 191 -23.68 -2.53 -2.68
N VAL A 192 -24.28 -3.55 -3.30
CA VAL A 192 -23.81 -4.09 -4.59
C VAL A 192 -24.93 -3.92 -5.60
N GLU A 193 -24.66 -3.19 -6.67
CA GLU A 193 -25.56 -3.05 -7.81
C GLU A 193 -25.44 -4.28 -8.70
N TYR A 194 -26.57 -4.91 -9.03
CA TYR A 194 -26.65 -5.98 -10.00
C TYR A 194 -27.96 -5.88 -10.77
N LYS A 195 -27.87 -5.81 -12.11
CA LYS A 195 -29.02 -5.63 -13.03
C LYS A 195 -29.94 -4.46 -12.60
N GLU A 196 -29.33 -3.28 -12.39
CA GLU A 196 -30.01 -2.03 -12.00
C GLU A 196 -30.71 -2.09 -10.63
N LYS A 197 -30.45 -3.14 -9.83
CA LYS A 197 -30.98 -3.31 -8.49
C LYS A 197 -29.86 -3.28 -7.46
N MET A 198 -30.07 -2.52 -6.39
CA MET A 198 -29.15 -2.42 -5.25
C MET A 198 -29.45 -3.52 -4.23
N TYR A 199 -28.43 -4.28 -3.88
CA TYR A 199 -28.48 -5.32 -2.85
C TYR A 199 -27.69 -4.88 -1.62
N PRO A 200 -28.34 -4.69 -0.45
CA PRO A 200 -27.62 -4.44 0.78
C PRO A 200 -26.98 -5.73 1.29
N ILE A 201 -25.70 -5.69 1.59
CA ILE A 201 -24.96 -6.77 2.25
C ILE A 201 -24.34 -6.26 3.55
N LYS A 202 -24.41 -7.07 4.61
CA LYS A 202 -23.73 -6.77 5.87
C LYS A 202 -22.26 -7.14 5.77
N VAL A 203 -21.39 -6.15 5.90
CA VAL A 203 -19.94 -6.28 5.81
C VAL A 203 -19.28 -5.37 6.82
N ASN A 204 -18.02 -5.62 7.17
CA ASN A 204 -17.21 -4.63 7.86
C ASN A 204 -16.18 -4.04 6.89
N ALA A 205 -15.42 -3.05 7.35
CA ALA A 205 -14.45 -2.34 6.50
C ALA A 205 -13.37 -3.28 5.92
N MET A 206 -13.12 -4.41 6.60
CA MET A 206 -12.07 -5.36 6.24
C MET A 206 -12.56 -6.51 5.38
N THR A 207 -13.88 -6.64 5.20
CA THR A 207 -14.45 -7.64 4.31
C THR A 207 -13.80 -7.53 2.93
N THR A 208 -13.24 -8.64 2.48
CA THR A 208 -12.59 -8.79 1.18
C THR A 208 -13.62 -8.84 0.06
N LEU A 209 -13.19 -8.54 -1.16
CA LEU A 209 -14.05 -8.67 -2.33
C LEU A 209 -14.45 -10.12 -2.62
N LYS A 210 -13.61 -11.09 -2.24
CA LYS A 210 -13.99 -12.50 -2.25
C LYS A 210 -15.20 -12.76 -1.36
N GLU A 211 -15.19 -12.28 -0.12
CA GLU A 211 -16.30 -12.45 0.81
C GLU A 211 -17.55 -11.68 0.35
N VAL A 212 -17.39 -10.51 -0.28
CA VAL A 212 -18.50 -9.79 -0.94
C VAL A 212 -19.14 -10.67 -2.02
N LYS A 213 -18.33 -11.33 -2.86
CA LYS A 213 -18.84 -12.25 -3.89
C LYS A 213 -19.58 -13.43 -3.28
N GLU A 214 -19.05 -14.01 -2.20
CA GLU A 214 -19.70 -15.11 -1.48
C GLU A 214 -21.08 -14.70 -0.96
N LYS A 215 -21.19 -13.55 -0.30
CA LYS A 215 -22.48 -12.98 0.15
C LYS A 215 -23.45 -12.73 -1.02
N MET A 216 -22.94 -12.23 -2.14
CA MET A 216 -23.76 -12.04 -3.34
C MET A 216 -24.17 -13.35 -4.00
N ALA A 217 -23.36 -14.41 -3.91
CA ALA A 217 -23.72 -15.74 -4.39
C ALA A 217 -24.91 -16.30 -3.62
N GLU A 218 -24.94 -16.11 -2.30
CA GLU A 218 -26.07 -16.52 -1.46
C GLU A 218 -27.37 -15.77 -1.83
N ILE A 219 -27.28 -14.49 -2.16
CA ILE A 219 -28.44 -13.64 -2.49
C ILE A 219 -28.97 -13.91 -3.91
N THR A 220 -28.06 -14.09 -4.87
CA THR A 220 -28.40 -14.12 -6.31
C THR A 220 -28.36 -15.51 -6.93
N GLY A 221 -27.74 -16.48 -6.26
CA GLY A 221 -27.48 -17.83 -6.79
C GLY A 221 -26.34 -17.91 -7.80
N ILE A 222 -25.60 -16.81 -8.03
CA ILE A 222 -24.53 -16.75 -9.02
C ILE A 222 -23.22 -17.23 -8.39
N PRO A 223 -22.55 -18.25 -8.95
CA PRO A 223 -21.26 -18.71 -8.43
C PRO A 223 -20.18 -17.63 -8.40
N THR A 224 -19.34 -17.61 -7.38
CA THR A 224 -18.36 -16.53 -7.14
C THR A 224 -17.33 -16.37 -8.25
N GLU A 225 -16.99 -17.45 -8.95
CA GLU A 225 -16.08 -17.46 -10.10
C GLU A 225 -16.67 -16.80 -11.35
N LYS A 226 -18.00 -16.71 -11.44
CA LYS A 226 -18.70 -15.98 -12.50
C LYS A 226 -18.93 -14.52 -12.14
N GLN A 227 -18.72 -14.16 -10.87
CA GLN A 227 -18.91 -12.80 -10.41
C GLN A 227 -17.68 -11.94 -10.69
N THR A 228 -17.90 -10.78 -11.30
CA THR A 228 -16.91 -9.71 -11.38
C THR A 228 -17.41 -8.49 -10.63
N LEU A 229 -16.60 -7.97 -9.71
CA LEU A 229 -16.89 -6.73 -8.99
C LEU A 229 -16.09 -5.59 -9.60
N SER A 230 -16.78 -4.48 -9.86
CA SER A 230 -16.20 -3.27 -10.42
C SER A 230 -16.64 -2.04 -9.62
N HIS A 231 -15.74 -1.07 -9.50
CA HIS A 231 -16.03 0.24 -8.95
C HIS A 231 -16.12 1.24 -10.09
N TYR A 232 -17.08 2.16 -10.03
CA TYR A 232 -17.36 3.11 -11.14
C TYR A 232 -16.15 3.95 -11.56
N LYS A 233 -15.21 4.22 -10.64
CA LYS A 233 -14.01 5.04 -10.88
C LYS A 233 -12.75 4.23 -11.20
N TYR A 234 -12.66 3.02 -10.65
CA TYR A 234 -11.41 2.24 -10.63
C TYR A 234 -11.49 0.96 -11.47
N GLY A 235 -12.66 0.68 -12.07
CA GLY A 235 -12.86 -0.50 -12.91
C GLY A 235 -12.94 -1.80 -12.14
N GLN A 236 -12.51 -2.89 -12.77
CA GLN A 236 -12.55 -4.23 -12.17
C GLN A 236 -11.52 -4.36 -11.05
N TRP A 237 -11.92 -4.99 -9.95
CA TRP A 237 -11.05 -5.26 -8.81
C TRP A 237 -10.74 -6.74 -8.66
N ASN A 238 -9.61 -7.01 -8.03
CA ASN A 238 -9.21 -8.36 -7.64
C ASN A 238 -9.85 -8.77 -6.31
N ASP A 239 -9.86 -10.08 -6.06
CA ASP A 239 -10.49 -10.68 -4.88
C ASP A 239 -9.83 -10.29 -3.55
N ASN A 240 -8.60 -9.74 -3.59
CA ASN A 240 -7.86 -9.27 -2.43
C ASN A 240 -8.20 -7.82 -2.02
N GLY A 241 -8.92 -7.08 -2.87
CA GLY A 241 -9.45 -5.76 -2.53
C GLY A 241 -10.36 -5.83 -1.30
N ARG A 242 -10.56 -4.71 -0.60
CA ARG A 242 -11.38 -4.67 0.62
C ARG A 242 -12.46 -3.61 0.52
N VAL A 243 -13.57 -3.82 1.22
CA VAL A 243 -14.71 -2.89 1.22
C VAL A 243 -14.28 -1.46 1.59
N ILE A 244 -13.33 -1.29 2.51
CA ILE A 244 -12.79 0.03 2.88
C ILE A 244 -12.26 0.86 1.70
N ASP A 245 -11.79 0.22 0.63
CA ASP A 245 -11.27 0.92 -0.54
C ASP A 245 -12.36 1.72 -1.27
N PHE A 246 -13.64 1.41 -1.00
CA PHE A 246 -14.81 2.02 -1.63
C PHE A 246 -15.62 2.90 -0.67
N VAL A 247 -15.53 2.65 0.65
CA VAL A 247 -16.32 3.35 1.67
C VAL A 247 -15.91 4.82 1.86
N LYS A 248 -14.69 5.20 1.45
CA LYS A 248 -14.18 6.58 1.57
C LYS A 248 -14.57 7.50 0.40
N GLU A 249 -15.27 6.99 -0.61
CA GLU A 249 -15.66 7.74 -1.82
C GLU A 249 -17.15 8.14 -1.77
N ASP A 250 -17.53 9.18 -2.51
CA ASP A 250 -18.91 9.75 -2.54
C ASP A 250 -20.00 8.78 -3.04
N MET A 251 -19.62 7.63 -3.63
CA MET A 251 -20.53 6.55 -4.04
C MET A 251 -19.98 5.17 -3.63
N PRO A 252 -20.22 4.71 -2.39
CA PRO A 252 -19.59 3.52 -1.82
C PRO A 252 -20.35 2.24 -2.17
N PHE A 253 -20.48 1.92 -3.46
CA PHE A 253 -21.08 0.66 -3.91
C PHE A 253 -20.25 0.02 -5.03
N LEU A 254 -20.38 -1.30 -5.19
CA LEU A 254 -19.77 -2.04 -6.30
C LEU A 254 -20.83 -2.44 -7.30
N ILE A 255 -20.44 -2.55 -8.56
CA ILE A 255 -21.25 -3.10 -9.63
C ILE A 255 -20.78 -4.53 -9.87
N MET A 256 -21.69 -5.48 -9.68
CA MET A 256 -21.47 -6.88 -9.96
C MET A 256 -21.96 -7.22 -11.37
N SER A 257 -21.15 -7.98 -12.11
CA SER A 257 -21.62 -8.74 -13.27
C SER A 257 -21.53 -10.23 -12.99
N ASP A 258 -22.44 -10.99 -13.60
CA ASP A 258 -22.52 -12.45 -13.54
C ASP A 258 -21.80 -13.11 -14.73
N GLY A 259 -20.90 -12.34 -15.34
CA GLY A 259 -20.24 -12.64 -16.59
C GLY A 259 -21.13 -12.47 -17.82
N SER A 260 -22.46 -12.54 -17.76
CA SER A 260 -23.34 -12.45 -18.95
C SER A 260 -23.39 -11.07 -19.66
N GLY A 261 -22.61 -10.08 -19.20
CA GLY A 261 -22.54 -8.71 -19.73
C GLY A 261 -21.21 -8.36 -20.41
N ILE A 262 -21.18 -7.20 -21.08
CA ILE A 262 -19.99 -6.70 -21.81
C ILE A 262 -19.33 -5.59 -20.98
N THR A 263 -18.01 -5.67 -20.83
CA THR A 263 -17.23 -4.64 -20.14
C THR A 263 -16.89 -3.53 -21.13
N VAL A 264 -17.19 -2.27 -20.78
CA VAL A 264 -16.88 -1.13 -21.63
C VAL A 264 -15.80 -0.28 -20.97
N GLN A 265 -14.66 -0.15 -21.64
CA GLN A 265 -13.56 0.71 -21.23
C GLN A 265 -13.64 2.01 -22.00
N TRP A 266 -13.45 3.13 -21.31
CA TRP A 266 -13.45 4.43 -21.96
C TRP A 266 -12.02 4.96 -22.10
N GLN A 267 -11.68 5.38 -23.31
CA GLN A 267 -10.41 6.03 -23.61
C GLN A 267 -10.63 7.52 -23.83
N ASN A 268 -10.38 8.30 -22.77
CA ASN A 268 -10.17 9.74 -22.76
C ASN A 268 -8.98 10.05 -21.83
N HIS A 269 -8.74 11.31 -21.44
CA HIS A 269 -7.67 11.67 -20.50
C HIS A 269 -7.82 11.05 -19.10
N PHE A 270 -8.99 10.49 -18.76
CA PHE A 270 -9.34 10.01 -17.42
C PHE A 270 -9.31 8.48 -17.26
N TRP A 271 -9.22 7.71 -18.37
CA TRP A 271 -9.09 6.23 -18.35
C TRP A 271 -10.08 5.53 -17.41
N GLU A 272 -11.36 5.92 -17.46
CA GLU A 272 -12.40 5.36 -16.60
C GLU A 272 -13.02 4.08 -17.18
N PHE A 273 -13.63 3.27 -16.31
CA PHE A 273 -14.12 1.93 -16.63
C PHE A 273 -15.56 1.76 -16.15
N PHE A 274 -16.42 1.13 -16.95
CA PHE A 274 -17.74 0.73 -16.48
C PHE A 274 -18.23 -0.55 -17.16
N VAL A 275 -19.09 -1.30 -16.46
CA VAL A 275 -19.70 -2.51 -17.00
C VAL A 275 -21.09 -2.16 -17.53
N VAL A 276 -21.44 -2.67 -18.71
CA VAL A 276 -22.79 -2.55 -19.26
C VAL A 276 -23.36 -3.93 -19.50
N ASN A 277 -24.48 -4.22 -18.85
CA ASN A 277 -25.22 -5.44 -19.14
C ASN A 277 -25.92 -5.29 -20.49
N VAL A 278 -25.48 -6.11 -21.44
CA VAL A 278 -26.01 -6.14 -22.80
C VAL A 278 -26.20 -7.60 -23.20
N ASN A 279 -27.23 -7.84 -24.00
CA ASN A 279 -27.48 -9.16 -24.54
C ASN A 279 -26.70 -9.33 -25.86
N GLY A 280 -26.43 -10.58 -26.25
CA GLY A 280 -25.84 -10.89 -27.56
C GLY A 280 -26.60 -10.26 -28.73
N THR A 281 -27.93 -10.17 -28.59
CA THR A 281 -28.85 -9.55 -29.56
C THR A 281 -28.88 -8.02 -29.53
N ASP A 282 -28.27 -7.37 -28.55
CA ASP A 282 -28.30 -5.91 -28.47
C ASP A 282 -27.47 -5.33 -29.62
N THR A 283 -28.02 -4.35 -30.33
CA THR A 283 -27.26 -3.63 -31.36
C THR A 283 -26.27 -2.66 -30.73
N VAL A 284 -25.19 -2.34 -31.44
CA VAL A 284 -24.21 -1.32 -31.03
C VAL A 284 -24.90 0.02 -30.73
N ALA A 285 -25.93 0.40 -31.50
CA ALA A 285 -26.75 1.59 -31.21
C ALA A 285 -27.45 1.51 -29.84
N THR A 286 -28.02 0.36 -29.51
CA THR A 286 -28.69 0.10 -28.22
C THR A 286 -27.70 0.16 -27.07
N VAL A 287 -26.51 -0.42 -27.26
CA VAL A 287 -25.43 -0.35 -26.27
C VAL A 287 -24.98 1.09 -26.06
N LYS A 288 -24.80 1.90 -27.11
CA LYS A 288 -24.51 3.34 -27.00
C LYS A 288 -25.60 4.09 -26.23
N GLN A 289 -26.88 3.74 -26.39
CA GLN A 289 -27.97 4.34 -25.61
C GLN A 289 -27.89 3.98 -24.12
N LYS A 290 -27.64 2.71 -23.79
CA LYS A 290 -27.43 2.25 -22.41
C LYS A 290 -26.25 2.98 -21.76
N ILE A 291 -25.14 3.12 -22.47
CA ILE A 291 -23.98 3.90 -22.05
C ILE A 291 -24.37 5.36 -21.74
N ARG A 292 -25.09 6.01 -22.66
CA ARG A 292 -25.57 7.40 -22.45
C ARG A 292 -26.48 7.54 -21.25
N ALA A 293 -27.35 6.55 -20.99
CA ALA A 293 -28.26 6.56 -19.85
C ALA A 293 -27.49 6.48 -18.52
N ILE A 294 -26.52 5.57 -18.42
CA ILE A 294 -25.63 5.44 -17.25
C ILE A 294 -24.87 6.75 -17.00
N ASN A 295 -24.39 7.40 -18.07
CA ASN A 295 -23.59 8.63 -17.96
C ASN A 295 -24.41 9.86 -17.57
N LYS A 296 -25.67 9.97 -17.98
CA LYS A 296 -26.56 11.08 -17.58
C LYS A 296 -26.78 11.15 -16.06
N GLY A 297 -26.67 10.02 -15.36
CA GLY A 297 -26.76 9.97 -13.89
C GLY A 297 -25.46 10.30 -13.14
N ARG A 298 -24.31 10.42 -13.83
CA ARG A 298 -22.97 10.44 -13.19
C ARG A 298 -22.16 11.73 -13.41
N HIS A 299 -22.82 12.87 -13.65
CA HIS A 299 -22.20 14.21 -13.72
C HIS A 299 -21.09 14.44 -14.77
N ASN A 300 -20.95 13.60 -15.80
CA ASN A 300 -19.96 13.84 -16.87
C ASN A 300 -20.65 14.30 -18.18
N SER A 301 -20.76 15.62 -18.37
CA SER A 301 -21.41 16.26 -19.53
C SER A 301 -20.64 16.09 -20.84
N GLU A 302 -19.39 15.62 -20.82
CA GLU A 302 -18.56 15.43 -22.02
C GLU A 302 -19.01 14.24 -22.88
N LEU A 303 -19.79 13.32 -22.31
CA LEU A 303 -20.29 12.10 -22.97
C LEU A 303 -21.52 12.33 -23.87
N SER A 304 -21.93 13.59 -24.07
CA SER A 304 -23.00 13.95 -25.01
C SER A 304 -22.58 13.87 -26.48
N GLY A 305 -21.30 13.64 -26.77
CA GLY A 305 -20.73 13.56 -28.12
C GLY A 305 -21.08 12.28 -28.90
N VAL A 306 -20.59 12.19 -30.14
CA VAL A 306 -20.69 10.96 -30.95
C VAL A 306 -19.78 9.90 -30.34
N ILE A 307 -20.41 8.81 -29.89
CA ILE A 307 -19.73 7.67 -29.26
C ILE A 307 -19.31 6.70 -30.36
N LYS A 308 -18.01 6.43 -30.46
CA LYS A 308 -17.49 5.30 -31.25
C LYS A 308 -17.12 4.17 -30.30
N LEU A 309 -17.66 2.99 -30.57
CA LEU A 309 -17.28 1.75 -29.90
C LEU A 309 -16.34 0.98 -30.82
N SER A 310 -15.28 0.43 -30.26
CA SER A 310 -14.32 -0.40 -30.99
C SER A 310 -13.99 -1.66 -30.19
N LYS A 311 -13.69 -2.74 -30.91
CA LYS A 311 -13.10 -3.95 -30.34
C LYS A 311 -11.61 -3.94 -30.66
N CYS A 312 -10.76 -4.18 -29.66
CA CYS A 312 -9.32 -4.42 -29.88
C CYS A 312 -9.04 -5.91 -29.80
N ASP A 313 -8.22 -6.41 -30.73
CA ASP A 313 -7.55 -7.69 -30.60
C ASP A 313 -6.17 -7.49 -29.91
N PHE A 314 -5.59 -8.57 -29.37
CA PHE A 314 -4.34 -8.58 -28.59
C PHE A 314 -3.30 -7.56 -29.11
N ASN A 315 -2.77 -6.73 -28.20
CA ASN A 315 -1.84 -5.59 -28.41
C ASN A 315 -2.41 -4.25 -28.91
N CYS A 316 -3.72 -4.08 -29.11
CA CYS A 316 -4.35 -2.78 -29.41
C CYS A 316 -3.74 -2.01 -30.61
N GLU A 317 -3.05 -2.67 -31.53
CA GLU A 317 -2.52 -2.03 -32.75
C GLU A 317 -3.62 -1.76 -33.79
N PHE A 318 -4.77 -2.45 -33.71
CA PHE A 318 -5.88 -2.32 -34.66
C PHE A 318 -7.24 -2.37 -33.93
N ALA A 319 -7.70 -1.22 -33.44
CA ALA A 319 -9.07 -1.09 -32.91
C ALA A 319 -10.08 -1.05 -34.08
N LYS A 320 -10.95 -2.04 -34.19
CA LYS A 320 -12.00 -2.07 -35.24
C LYS A 320 -13.27 -1.39 -34.73
N ALA A 321 -13.71 -0.35 -35.42
CA ALA A 321 -14.98 0.32 -35.11
C ALA A 321 -16.18 -0.61 -35.29
N LEU A 322 -17.11 -0.55 -34.36
CA LEU A 322 -18.35 -1.31 -34.36
C LEU A 322 -19.47 -0.46 -35.01
N ALA A 323 -20.20 -1.06 -35.94
CA ALA A 323 -21.27 -0.44 -36.71
C ALA A 323 -22.60 -0.53 -35.93
N ASP A 324 -23.38 0.55 -35.96
CA ASP A 324 -24.53 0.77 -35.08
C ASP A 324 -25.65 -0.28 -35.23
N GLU A 325 -25.83 -0.77 -36.45
CA GLU A 325 -26.86 -1.73 -36.85
C GLU A 325 -26.54 -3.19 -36.47
N LYS A 326 -25.26 -3.49 -36.18
CA LYS A 326 -24.82 -4.85 -35.87
C LYS A 326 -24.98 -5.18 -34.39
N THR A 327 -25.20 -6.45 -34.12
CA THR A 327 -25.37 -7.00 -32.76
C THR A 327 -24.04 -7.37 -32.12
N MET A 328 -24.04 -7.52 -30.80
CA MET A 328 -22.85 -7.98 -30.07
C MET A 328 -22.41 -9.38 -30.52
N ASP A 329 -23.36 -10.30 -30.76
CA ASP A 329 -23.11 -11.66 -31.25
C ASP A 329 -22.43 -11.67 -32.64
N GLU A 330 -22.84 -10.78 -33.55
CA GLU A 330 -22.24 -10.66 -34.89
C GLU A 330 -20.76 -10.24 -34.84
N TYR A 331 -20.32 -9.61 -33.75
CA TYR A 331 -18.92 -9.27 -33.51
C TYR A 331 -18.20 -10.27 -32.60
N GLY A 332 -18.88 -11.34 -32.17
CA GLY A 332 -18.39 -12.27 -31.15
C GLY A 332 -18.02 -11.53 -29.86
N ILE A 333 -18.82 -10.55 -29.48
CA ILE A 333 -18.67 -9.79 -28.23
C ILE A 333 -19.71 -10.36 -27.29
N GLY A 334 -19.24 -11.09 -26.29
CA GLY A 334 -20.10 -11.70 -25.28
C GLY A 334 -19.54 -11.46 -23.89
N GLU A 335 -19.88 -12.40 -23.02
CA GLU A 335 -19.50 -12.45 -21.62
C GLU A 335 -18.02 -12.10 -21.39
N GLY A 336 -17.77 -11.04 -20.62
CA GLY A 336 -16.44 -10.62 -20.19
C GLY A 336 -15.54 -9.98 -21.26
N ILE A 337 -16.03 -9.77 -22.48
CA ILE A 337 -15.27 -9.06 -23.52
C ILE A 337 -15.20 -7.57 -23.18
N THR A 338 -14.01 -7.00 -23.35
CA THR A 338 -13.76 -5.56 -23.25
C THR A 338 -13.95 -4.89 -24.60
N ILE A 339 -14.80 -3.86 -24.66
CA ILE A 339 -14.88 -2.94 -25.80
C ILE A 339 -14.44 -1.55 -25.39
N TYR A 340 -13.81 -0.84 -26.31
CA TYR A 340 -13.28 0.50 -26.09
C TYR A 340 -14.26 1.54 -26.61
N MET A 341 -14.44 2.59 -25.83
CA MET A 341 -15.22 3.76 -26.20
C MET A 341 -14.28 4.93 -26.48
N THR A 342 -14.53 5.64 -27.58
CA THR A 342 -13.92 6.94 -27.87
C THR A 342 -15.02 7.96 -28.13
N ILE A 343 -14.84 9.18 -27.61
CA ILE A 343 -15.71 10.31 -27.93
C ILE A 343 -15.04 11.08 -29.05
N GLU A 344 -15.76 11.31 -30.14
CA GLU A 344 -15.35 12.33 -31.09
C GLU A 344 -15.59 13.71 -30.46
N SER A 345 -14.58 14.20 -29.73
CA SER A 345 -14.47 15.63 -29.47
C SER A 345 -14.09 16.30 -30.80
N SER A 346 -14.81 17.36 -31.18
CA SER A 346 -14.43 18.25 -32.28
C SER A 346 -13.11 19.01 -32.02
N THR A 347 -12.35 18.65 -30.99
CA THR A 347 -11.04 19.20 -30.67
C THR A 347 -10.11 18.07 -30.20
N ILE A 348 -9.34 17.51 -31.13
CA ILE A 348 -8.25 16.58 -30.81
C ILE A 348 -7.04 17.44 -30.45
N MET A 349 -6.66 17.50 -29.16
CA MET A 349 -5.30 17.91 -28.79
C MET A 349 -4.37 16.72 -29.03
N LEU A 350 -3.67 16.74 -30.18
CA LEU A 350 -2.57 15.82 -30.45
C LEU A 350 -1.33 16.25 -29.66
N CYS A 351 -1.10 15.66 -28.48
CA CYS A 351 0.23 15.68 -27.87
C CYS A 351 1.13 14.68 -28.60
N VAL A 352 1.85 15.13 -29.63
CA VAL A 352 2.90 14.33 -30.27
C VAL A 352 4.16 14.38 -29.41
N GLY A 353 4.36 13.37 -28.56
CA GLY A 353 5.62 13.17 -27.85
C GLY A 353 6.70 12.65 -28.82
N LYS A 354 7.58 13.55 -29.30
CA LYS A 354 8.86 13.12 -29.90
C LYS A 354 9.74 12.52 -28.79
N LYS A 355 10.09 11.24 -28.90
CA LYS A 355 11.20 10.63 -28.13
C LYS A 355 12.49 11.39 -28.44
N ALA A 356 12.98 12.18 -27.49
CA ALA A 356 14.33 12.74 -27.53
C ALA A 356 15.23 11.91 -26.60
N HIS A 357 16.22 11.23 -27.17
CA HIS A 357 17.30 10.62 -26.40
C HIS A 357 18.29 11.72 -25.94
N HIS A 358 18.54 11.72 -24.63
CA HIS A 358 19.71 12.25 -23.88
C HIS A 358 19.94 13.76 -23.63
N ARG A 359 19.65 14.09 -22.35
CA ARG A 359 20.42 14.86 -21.32
C ARG A 359 20.51 16.40 -21.38
N PRO A 360 20.67 17.05 -20.19
CA PRO A 360 19.76 18.12 -19.77
C PRO A 360 20.44 19.49 -19.65
N HIS A 361 19.74 20.58 -19.96
CA HIS A 361 19.92 21.87 -19.28
C HIS A 361 18.66 22.75 -19.44
N LEU A 362 18.18 23.22 -18.29
CA LEU A 362 17.45 24.46 -18.00
C LEU A 362 16.28 24.95 -18.88
N LEU A 363 15.11 25.03 -18.22
CA LEU A 363 14.13 26.14 -18.22
C LEU A 363 13.60 26.68 -19.57
N LEU A 364 12.34 26.38 -19.88
CA LEU A 364 11.21 27.34 -20.00
C LEU A 364 9.99 26.71 -20.72
N LEU A 365 8.81 26.89 -20.11
CA LEU A 365 7.40 26.71 -20.53
C LEU A 365 7.10 26.19 -21.96
N PRO A 366 6.17 25.23 -22.16
CA PRO A 366 5.69 24.92 -23.50
C PRO A 366 4.62 25.92 -23.94
N MET A 367 4.91 26.70 -24.99
CA MET A 367 3.89 27.36 -25.80
C MET A 367 3.02 26.29 -26.49
N CYS A 368 1.70 26.37 -26.30
CA CYS A 368 0.74 25.65 -27.12
C CYS A 368 0.72 26.23 -28.54
N LEU A 369 1.12 25.44 -29.53
CA LEU A 369 0.86 25.72 -30.94
C LEU A 369 -0.45 25.03 -31.33
N ILE A 370 -1.48 25.84 -31.58
CA ILE A 370 -2.80 25.42 -32.05
C ILE A 370 -2.74 25.25 -33.58
N PHE A 371 -2.94 24.03 -34.08
CA PHE A 371 -3.23 23.80 -35.50
C PHE A 371 -4.69 23.39 -35.67
N ILE A 372 -5.47 24.23 -36.35
CA ILE A 372 -6.85 23.97 -36.76
C ILE A 372 -6.80 23.37 -38.16
N PHE A 373 -7.19 22.11 -38.32
CA PHE A 373 -7.53 21.55 -39.62
C PHE A 373 -9.02 21.20 -39.63
N THR A 374 -9.81 21.98 -40.38
CA THR A 374 -11.18 21.64 -40.74
C THR A 374 -11.13 20.72 -41.97
N TRP A 375 -11.62 19.48 -41.83
CA TRP A 375 -11.75 18.56 -42.94
C TRP A 375 -12.92 18.99 -43.83
N ASN A 376 -12.62 19.66 -44.95
CA ASN A 376 -13.46 19.67 -46.14
C ASN A 376 -12.66 20.20 -47.33
N THR A 377 -11.95 19.31 -48.02
CA THR A 377 -11.83 19.32 -49.48
C THR A 377 -10.97 18.15 -49.96
N VAL A 378 -11.53 17.41 -50.92
CA VAL A 378 -10.81 16.45 -51.75
C VAL A 378 -9.65 17.17 -52.45
N ALA A 379 -8.42 16.74 -52.19
CA ALA A 379 -7.28 17.09 -53.02
C ALA A 379 -6.53 15.81 -53.38
N VAL A 380 -6.80 15.34 -54.60
CA VAL A 380 -5.94 14.40 -55.31
C VAL A 380 -4.58 15.07 -55.48
N VAL A 381 -3.55 14.56 -54.81
CA VAL A 381 -2.17 14.95 -55.10
C VAL A 381 -1.50 13.79 -55.82
N LYS A 382 -1.32 13.97 -57.13
CA LYS A 382 -0.42 13.16 -57.96
C LYS A 382 1.01 13.30 -57.42
N PRO A 383 1.85 12.26 -57.49
CA PRO A 383 3.24 12.36 -57.09
C PRO A 383 4.02 12.98 -58.25
N PHE A 384 4.79 14.05 -58.03
CA PHE A 384 5.97 14.34 -58.85
C PHE A 384 6.99 15.11 -58.01
N GLY A 385 8.27 14.88 -58.33
CA GLY A 385 9.39 15.64 -57.80
C GLY A 385 9.46 17.07 -58.30
#